data_AF-T1CKC4-F1
#
_entry.id   AF-T1CKC4-F1
#
_cell.length_a   1.000
_cell.length_b   1.000
_cell.length_c   1.000
_cell.angle_alpha   90.00
_cell.angle_beta   90.00
_cell.angle_gamma   90.00
#
_symmetry.space_group_name_H-M   'P 1'
#
loop_
_entity.id
_entity.type
_entity.pdbx_description
1 polymer ?
#
loop_
_entity_poly.entity_id
_entity_poly.type
_entity_poly.pdbx_seq_one_letter_code
_entity_poly.pdbx_strand_id
1 'polypeptide(L)'
;MNLDLTFFAEIIAFALFVWLTMRYLWPPLMQAMDERAKKIADGLAAAERAMRDLELAQERAVSVLHDARREAATIVEGASQRANELLERAEKAAAEQSARELQHGREELDRAR
;
A
#
# COMPACT_ATOMS: atom_id res chain seq x y z
N MET A 1 -64.66 46.64 -12.04
CA MET A 1 -63.45 46.59 -12.89
C MET A 1 -63.71 45.55 -13.94
N ASN A 2 -63.84 45.97 -15.20
CA ASN A 2 -64.26 45.09 -16.29
C ASN A 2 -63.11 44.13 -16.64
N LEU A 3 -63.45 42.87 -16.91
CA LEU A 3 -62.53 41.94 -17.55
C LEU A 3 -62.34 42.37 -19.00
N ASP A 4 -61.45 43.35 -19.19
CA ASP A 4 -61.09 43.83 -20.50
C ASP A 4 -60.15 42.82 -21.19
N LEU A 5 -60.14 42.81 -22.51
CA LEU A 5 -59.32 41.94 -23.36
C LEU A 5 -57.84 41.86 -22.91
N THR A 6 -57.32 42.95 -22.35
CA THR A 6 -55.98 43.08 -21.79
C THR A 6 -55.69 42.08 -20.68
N PHE A 7 -56.66 41.79 -19.80
CA PHE A 7 -56.50 40.83 -18.70
C PHE A 7 -56.32 39.40 -19.21
N PHE A 8 -57.11 39.00 -20.22
CA PHE A 8 -56.96 37.69 -20.85
C PHE A 8 -55.65 37.59 -21.66
N ALA A 9 -55.24 38.67 -22.32
CA ALA A 9 -53.95 38.72 -23.02
C ALA A 9 -52.76 38.60 -22.06
N GLU A 10 -52.82 39.22 -20.88
CA GLU A 10 -51.80 39.12 -19.84
C GLU A 10 -51.70 37.69 -19.28
N ILE A 11 -52.82 37.02 -19.02
CA ILE A 11 -52.83 35.62 -18.59
C ILE A 11 -52.20 34.70 -19.65
N ILE A 12 -52.52 34.90 -20.93
CA ILE A 12 -51.93 34.11 -22.02
C ILE A 12 -50.42 34.37 -22.12
N ALA A 13 -49.99 35.62 -22.00
CA ALA A 13 -48.58 35.99 -22.01
C ALA A 13 -47.83 35.36 -20.82
N PHE A 14 -48.42 35.40 -19.61
CA PHE A 14 -47.87 34.75 -18.42
C PHE A 14 -47.79 33.23 -18.59
N ALA A 15 -48.84 32.59 -19.11
CA ALA A 15 -48.85 31.16 -19.36
C ALA A 15 -47.78 30.74 -20.39
N LEU A 16 -47.61 31.50 -21.47
CA LEU A 16 -46.55 31.27 -22.46
C LEU A 16 -45.16 31.46 -21.86
N PHE A 17 -44.97 32.47 -20.99
CA PHE A 17 -43.71 32.68 -20.29
C PHE A 17 -43.38 31.53 -19.34
N VAL A 18 -44.34 31.06 -18.54
CA VAL A 18 -44.16 29.90 -17.66
C VAL A 18 -43.88 28.63 -18.48
N TRP A 19 -44.58 28.45 -19.59
CA TRP A 19 -44.34 27.31 -20.48
C TRP A 19 -42.93 27.34 -21.08
N LEU A 20 -42.47 28.51 -21.55
CA LEU A 20 -41.13 28.68 -22.11
C LEU A 20 -40.04 28.43 -21.06
N THR A 21 -40.20 28.98 -19.85
CA THR A 21 -39.23 28.79 -18.77
C THR A 21 -39.16 27.33 -18.32
N MET A 22 -40.30 26.65 -18.20
CA MET A 22 -40.34 25.20 -17.91
C MET A 22 -39.74 24.35 -19.02
N ARG A 23 -39.97 24.71 -20.30
CA ARG A 23 -39.54 23.88 -21.44
C ARG A 23 -38.06 24.08 -21.81
N TYR A 24 -37.51 25.28 -21.61
CA TYR A 24 -36.19 25.66 -22.11
C TYR A 24 -35.21 26.08 -21.02
N LEU A 25 -35.67 26.68 -19.92
CA LEU A 25 -34.77 27.26 -18.92
C LEU A 25 -34.55 26.32 -17.72
N TRP A 26 -35.61 25.64 -17.28
CA TRP A 26 -35.56 24.69 -16.17
C TRP A 26 -34.72 23.44 -16.46
N PRO A 27 -34.80 22.79 -17.65
CA PRO A 27 -34.04 21.59 -17.95
C PRO A 27 -32.51 21.77 -17.88
N PRO A 28 -31.89 22.79 -18.53
CA PRO A 28 -30.43 22.97 -18.44
C PRO A 28 -29.97 23.38 -17.03
N LEU A 29 -30.80 24.12 -16.28
CA LEU A 29 -30.48 24.48 -14.89
C LEU A 29 -30.43 23.24 -14.00
N MET A 30 -31.42 22.36 -14.10
CA MET A 30 -31.47 21.15 -13.31
C MET A 30 -30.37 20.17 -13.70
N GLN A 31 -30.09 20.04 -15.01
CA GLN A 31 -28.98 19.23 -15.50
C GLN A 31 -27.63 19.69 -14.92
N ALA A 32 -27.38 21.00 -14.87
CA ALA A 32 -26.14 21.54 -14.29
C ALA A 32 -26.05 21.29 -12.77
N MET A 33 -27.18 21.27 -12.06
CA MET A 33 -27.23 20.92 -10.64
C MET A 33 -26.97 19.44 -10.41
N ASP A 34 -27.62 18.57 -11.18
CA ASP A 34 -27.46 17.11 -11.10
C ASP A 34 -26.02 16.70 -11.44
N GLU A 35 -25.41 17.32 -12.46
CA GLU A 35 -24.02 17.04 -12.84
C GLU A 35 -23.04 17.42 -11.71
N ARG A 36 -23.28 18.56 -11.04
CA ARG A 36 -22.48 18.97 -9.87
C ARG A 36 -22.67 18.01 -8.70
N ALA A 37 -23.91 17.65 -8.39
CA ALA A 37 -24.22 16.71 -7.32
C ALA A 37 -23.57 15.34 -7.58
N LYS A 38 -23.68 14.84 -8.82
CA LYS A 38 -23.06 13.59 -9.24
C LYS A 38 -21.54 13.63 -9.13
N LYS A 39 -20.90 14.71 -9.60
CA LYS A 39 -19.44 14.87 -9.52
C LYS A 39 -18.94 14.88 -8.06
N ILE A 40 -19.69 15.50 -7.15
CA ILE A 40 -19.37 15.51 -5.72
C ILE A 40 -19.52 14.10 -5.13
N ALA A 41 -20.62 13.41 -5.44
CA ALA A 41 -20.86 12.05 -4.97
C ALA A 41 -19.79 11.08 -5.46
N ASP A 42 -19.46 11.11 -6.75
CA ASP A 42 -18.42 10.27 -7.35
C ASP A 42 -17.04 10.59 -6.77
N GLY A 43 -16.74 11.88 -6.55
CA GLY A 43 -15.51 12.33 -5.93
C GLY A 43 -15.37 11.87 -4.48
N LEU A 44 -16.44 11.95 -3.68
CA LEU A 44 -16.47 11.48 -2.30
C LEU A 44 -16.31 9.95 -2.24
N ALA A 45 -17.03 9.21 -3.08
CA ALA A 45 -16.91 7.76 -3.16
C ALA A 45 -15.52 7.30 -3.65
N ALA A 46 -14.87 8.07 -4.52
CA ALA A 46 -13.49 7.81 -4.93
C ALA A 46 -12.50 8.08 -3.78
N ALA A 47 -12.67 9.19 -3.05
CA ALA A 47 -11.84 9.51 -1.89
C ALA A 47 -11.96 8.45 -0.79
N GLU A 48 -13.17 8.01 -0.48
CA GLU A 48 -13.41 6.98 0.54
C GLU A 48 -12.78 5.63 0.15
N ARG A 49 -12.85 5.25 -1.14
CA ARG A 49 -12.14 4.07 -1.65
C ARG A 49 -10.63 4.23 -1.54
N ALA A 50 -10.09 5.37 -1.95
CA ALA A 50 -8.66 5.64 -1.87
C ALA A 50 -8.14 5.60 -0.42
N MET A 51 -8.92 6.10 0.55
CA MET A 51 -8.58 6.02 1.97
C MET A 51 -8.53 4.57 2.47
N ARG A 52 -9.51 3.74 2.11
CA ARG A 52 -9.50 2.30 2.45
C ARG A 52 -8.33 1.57 1.80
N ASP A 53 -8.07 1.83 0.53
CA ASP A 53 -6.96 1.20 -0.19
C ASP A 53 -5.62 1.62 0.41
N LEU A 54 -5.48 2.87 0.85
CA LEU A 54 -4.30 3.37 1.56
C LEU A 54 -4.11 2.66 2.91
N GLU A 55 -5.17 2.50 3.70
CA GLU A 55 -5.13 1.80 4.98
C GLU A 55 -4.70 0.34 4.78
N LEU A 56 -5.31 -0.38 3.83
CA LEU A 56 -4.92 -1.76 3.49
C LEU A 56 -3.48 -1.85 2.97
N ALA A 57 -3.04 -0.89 2.16
CA ALA A 57 -1.66 -0.85 1.68
C ALA A 57 -0.67 -0.61 2.83
N GLN A 58 -1.01 0.24 3.79
CA GLN A 58 -0.20 0.52 4.96
C GLN A 58 -0.10 -0.71 5.87
N GLU A 59 -1.22 -1.40 6.15
CA GLU A 59 -1.22 -2.65 6.91
C GLU A 59 -0.34 -3.72 6.24
N ARG A 60 -0.47 -3.90 4.93
CA ARG A 60 0.38 -4.83 4.17
C ARG A 60 1.84 -4.45 4.24
N ALA A 61 2.18 -3.16 4.09
CA ALA A 61 3.56 -2.71 4.19
C ALA A 61 4.17 -3.00 5.57
N VAL A 62 3.39 -2.78 6.65
CA VAL A 62 3.81 -3.12 8.01
C VAL A 62 4.05 -4.64 8.16
N SER A 63 3.13 -5.46 7.65
CA SER A 63 3.28 -6.93 7.67
C SER A 63 4.54 -7.38 6.93
N VAL A 64 4.75 -6.88 5.70
CA VAL A 64 5.92 -7.23 4.89
C VAL A 64 7.22 -6.83 5.58
N LEU A 65 7.27 -5.64 6.20
CA LEU A 65 8.44 -5.20 6.96
C LEU A 65 8.70 -6.07 8.19
N HIS A 66 7.65 -6.47 8.89
CA HIS A 66 7.76 -7.37 10.03
C HIS A 66 8.30 -8.74 9.61
N ASP A 67 7.74 -9.32 8.55
CA ASP A 67 8.14 -10.63 8.05
C ASP A 67 9.58 -10.61 7.52
N ALA A 68 9.96 -9.57 6.76
CA ALA A 68 11.32 -9.38 6.29
C ALA A 68 12.33 -9.24 7.45
N ARG A 69 11.98 -8.55 8.53
CA ARG A 69 12.83 -8.45 9.73
C ARG A 69 12.99 -9.81 10.41
N ARG A 70 11.91 -10.59 10.50
CA ARG A 70 11.94 -11.93 11.08
C ARG A 70 12.82 -12.87 10.26
N GLU A 71 12.67 -12.86 8.94
CA GLU A 71 13.48 -13.65 8.02
C GLU A 71 14.96 -13.26 8.12
N ALA A 72 15.27 -11.95 8.13
CA ALA A 72 16.62 -11.46 8.32
C ALA A 72 17.23 -11.93 9.65
N ALA A 73 16.46 -11.89 10.75
CA ALA A 73 16.91 -12.39 12.05
C ALA A 73 17.24 -13.89 11.99
N THR A 74 16.36 -14.70 11.37
CA THR A 74 16.61 -16.13 11.18
C THR A 74 17.85 -16.41 10.31
N ILE A 75 18.07 -15.62 9.25
CA ILE A 75 19.27 -15.75 8.42
C ILE A 75 20.53 -15.45 9.23
N VAL A 76 20.53 -14.37 10.02
CA VAL A 76 21.68 -13.99 10.86
C VAL A 76 21.95 -15.04 11.93
N GLU A 77 20.91 -15.55 12.59
CA GLU A 77 21.04 -16.61 13.59
C GLU A 77 21.63 -17.89 12.97
N GLY A 78 21.10 -18.34 11.83
CA GLY A 78 21.62 -19.51 11.12
C GLY A 78 23.02 -19.30 10.54
N ALA A 79 23.41 -18.07 10.20
CA ALA A 79 24.78 -17.75 9.82
C ALA A 79 25.73 -17.80 11.02
N SER A 80 25.33 -17.26 12.16
CA SER A 80 26.11 -17.28 13.41
C SER A 80 26.35 -18.70 13.91
N GLN A 81 25.31 -19.55 13.91
CA GLN A 81 25.44 -20.97 14.28
C GLN A 81 26.43 -21.70 13.37
N ARG A 82 26.31 -21.56 12.05
CA ARG A 82 27.24 -22.17 11.08
C ARG A 82 28.67 -21.66 11.23
N ALA A 83 28.84 -20.38 11.53
CA ALA A 83 30.16 -19.80 11.79
C ALA A 83 30.81 -20.42 13.03
N ASN A 84 30.06 -20.57 14.12
CA ASN A 84 30.55 -21.21 15.34
C ASN A 84 30.89 -22.69 15.12
N GLU A 85 30.05 -23.44 14.41
CA GLU A 85 30.34 -24.83 14.05
C GLU A 85 31.61 -24.94 13.20
N LEU A 86 31.83 -24.04 12.24
CA LEU A 86 33.02 -24.02 11.41
C LEU A 86 34.26 -23.73 12.26
N LEU A 87 34.16 -22.77 13.19
CA LEU A 87 35.25 -22.40 14.08
C LEU A 87 35.64 -23.58 14.99
N GLU A 88 34.67 -24.26 15.60
CA GLU A 88 34.91 -25.44 16.42
C GLU A 88 35.56 -26.58 15.62
N ARG A 89 35.11 -26.82 14.38
CA ARG A 89 35.72 -27.82 13.50
C ARG A 89 37.16 -27.45 13.12
N ALA A 90 37.41 -26.17 12.82
CA ALA A 90 38.73 -25.68 12.48
C ALA A 90 39.71 -25.81 13.67
N GLU A 91 39.27 -25.46 14.88
CA GLU A 91 40.06 -25.63 16.10
C GLU A 91 40.40 -27.09 16.38
N LYS A 92 39.42 -28.01 16.26
CA LYS A 92 39.66 -29.45 16.41
C LYS A 92 40.65 -29.97 15.38
N ALA A 93 40.46 -29.62 14.10
CA ALA A 93 41.36 -30.04 13.03
C ALA A 93 42.79 -29.51 13.23
N ALA A 94 42.94 -28.25 13.66
CA ALA A 94 44.23 -27.65 13.97
C ALA A 94 44.90 -28.36 15.16
N ALA A 95 44.17 -28.61 16.24
CA ALA A 95 44.70 -29.31 17.41
C ALA A 95 45.17 -30.73 17.07
N GLU A 96 44.40 -31.48 16.26
CA GLU A 96 44.79 -32.79 15.78
C GLU A 96 46.04 -32.73 14.88
N GLN A 97 46.12 -31.75 13.98
CA GLN A 97 47.27 -31.59 13.10
C GLN A 97 48.54 -31.23 13.89
N SER A 98 48.45 -30.29 14.83
CA SER A 98 49.58 -29.96 15.71
C SER A 98 50.03 -31.16 16.56
N ALA A 99 49.09 -31.98 17.06
CA ALA A 99 49.43 -33.20 17.78
C ALA A 99 50.17 -34.21 16.88
N ARG A 100 49.73 -34.39 15.63
CA ARG A 100 50.41 -35.23 14.63
C ARG A 100 51.82 -34.71 14.32
N GLU A 101 51.98 -33.42 14.08
CA GLU A 101 53.29 -32.81 13.80
C GLU A 101 54.26 -32.95 14.98
N LEU A 102 53.79 -32.74 16.21
CA LEU A 102 54.59 -32.96 17.43
C LEU A 102 55.00 -34.41 17.60
N GLN A 103 54.10 -35.36 17.30
CA GLN A 103 54.42 -36.78 17.36
C GLN A 103 55.50 -37.14 16.33
N HIS A 104 55.34 -36.70 15.08
CA HIS A 104 56.35 -36.91 14.03
C HIS A 104 57.71 -36.33 14.43
N GLY A 105 57.75 -35.08 14.94
CA GLY A 105 59.00 -34.47 15.38
C GLY A 105 59.67 -35.22 16.54
N ARG A 106 58.89 -35.81 17.45
CA ARG A 106 59.43 -36.67 18.53
C ARG A 106 60.01 -37.97 17.98
N GLU A 107 59.32 -38.62 17.05
CA GLU A 107 59.80 -39.84 16.40
C GLU A 107 61.11 -39.62 15.62
N GLU A 108 61.25 -38.47 14.96
CA GLU A 108 62.50 -38.09 14.29
C GLU A 108 63.66 -37.84 15.27
N LEU A 109 63.40 -37.15 16.39
CA LEU A 109 64.40 -36.94 17.44
C LEU A 109 64.87 -38.25 18.07
N ASP A 110 63.96 -39.19 18.32
CA ASP A 110 64.31 -40.50 18.89
C ASP A 110 65.10 -41.36 17.90
N ARG A 111 64.86 -41.25 16.58
CA ARG A 111 65.67 -41.94 15.55
C ARG A 111 67.05 -41.33 15.35
N ALA A 112 67.23 -40.05 15.66
CA ALA A 112 68.50 -39.34 15.50
C ALA A 112 69.49 -39.57 16.67
N ARG A 113 69.07 -40.33 17.69
CA ARG A 113 69.83 -40.60 18.92
C ARG A 113 70.45 -42.00 18.89
#